data_AF-A0A5C8QKS6-F1
#
_entry.id   AF-A0A5C8QKS6-F1
#
_cell.length_a   1.000
_cell.length_b   1.000
_cell.length_c   1.000
_cell.angle_alpha   90.00
_cell.angle_beta   90.00
_cell.angle_gamma   90.00
#
_symmetry.space_group_name_H-M   'P 1'
#
loop_
_entity.id
_entity.type
_entity.pdbx_description
1 polymer ?
#
loop_
_entity_poly.entity_id
_entity_poly.type
_entity_poly.pdbx_seq_one_letter_code
_entity_poly.pdbx_strand_id
1 'polypeptide(L)'
;MAKKDSVTATAAGADAPGYEQARDELIDVVRRLETGGTTLEESLALWERGEELAKVCRRWLDGARARLDASLADPAPSSGPDDRG
;
A
#
# COMPACT_ATOMS: atom_id res chain seq x y z
N MET A 1 -21.66 -9.14 15.41
CA MET A 1 -20.35 -9.57 15.96
C MET A 1 -19.55 -10.28 14.88
N ALA A 2 -18.42 -9.66 14.49
CA ALA A 2 -17.19 -10.18 13.90
C ALA A 2 -17.22 -11.29 12.82
N LYS A 3 -16.72 -10.97 11.61
CA LYS A 3 -15.52 -11.59 10.99
C LYS A 3 -15.32 -11.01 9.57
N LYS A 4 -14.25 -10.23 9.31
CA LYS A 4 -13.31 -10.48 8.19
C LYS A 4 -12.10 -9.51 8.22
N ASP A 5 -11.34 -9.57 9.31
CA ASP A 5 -9.95 -9.17 9.27
C ASP A 5 -9.16 -10.24 8.47
N SER A 6 -8.86 -9.97 7.18
CA SER A 6 -7.78 -10.60 6.39
C SER A 6 -7.83 -10.08 4.95
N VAL A 7 -6.74 -9.57 4.38
CA VAL A 7 -5.50 -10.31 4.10
C VAL A 7 -4.23 -9.49 4.40
N THR A 8 -3.38 -10.05 5.28
CA THR A 8 -1.97 -9.72 5.59
C THR A 8 -1.58 -8.25 5.74
N ALA A 9 -1.84 -7.71 6.94
CA ALA A 9 -1.15 -6.54 7.45
C ALA A 9 0.11 -6.96 8.19
N THR A 10 1.30 -6.68 7.63
CA THR A 10 2.53 -6.60 8.42
C THR A 10 3.34 -5.37 8.00
N ALA A 11 3.56 -4.53 9.03
CA ALA A 11 4.48 -3.40 9.16
C ALA A 11 4.19 -2.11 8.35
N ALA A 12 3.03 -1.51 8.58
CA ALA A 12 2.91 -0.06 8.72
C ALA A 12 2.00 0.19 9.94
N GLY A 13 2.36 1.15 10.80
CA GLY A 13 1.85 1.32 12.18
C GLY A 13 0.33 1.22 12.34
N ALA A 14 -0.09 0.78 13.53
CA ALA A 14 -1.46 0.40 13.90
C ALA A 14 -2.55 1.48 13.69
N ASP A 15 -2.16 2.71 13.34
CA ASP A 15 -3.06 3.86 13.15
C ASP A 15 -3.32 4.22 11.66
N ALA A 16 -2.65 3.57 10.70
CA ALA A 16 -2.85 3.85 9.27
C ALA A 16 -3.86 2.88 8.61
N PRO A 17 -4.74 3.35 7.70
CA PRO A 17 -5.65 2.47 6.99
C PRO A 17 -4.88 1.45 6.13
N GLY A 18 -5.45 0.25 6.02
CA GLY A 18 -4.93 -0.78 5.13
C GLY A 18 -4.97 -0.35 3.66
N TYR A 19 -4.15 -0.98 2.80
CA TYR A 19 -4.03 -0.60 1.39
C TYR A 19 -5.38 -0.55 0.65
N GLU A 20 -6.20 -1.60 0.77
CA GLU A 20 -7.50 -1.67 0.06
C GLU A 20 -8.44 -0.56 0.51
N GLN A 21 -8.50 -0.30 1.81
CA GLN A 21 -9.34 0.76 2.34
C GLN A 21 -8.86 2.15 1.91
N ALA A 22 -7.54 2.41 1.93
CA ALA A 22 -6.98 3.67 1.44
C ALA A 22 -7.22 3.86 -0.07
N ARG A 23 -7.13 2.78 -0.86
CA ARG A 23 -7.40 2.79 -2.31
C ARG A 23 -8.87 3.07 -2.59
N ASP A 24 -9.78 2.41 -1.89
CA ASP A 24 -11.21 2.56 -2.11
C ASP A 24 -11.67 3.98 -1.74
N GLU A 25 -11.15 4.54 -0.65
CA GLU A 25 -11.40 5.95 -0.30
C GLU A 25 -10.81 6.92 -1.35
N LEU A 26 -9.63 6.63 -1.90
CA LEU A 26 -9.02 7.44 -2.95
C LEU A 26 -9.88 7.46 -4.22
N ILE A 27 -10.45 6.31 -4.59
CA ILE A 27 -11.37 6.20 -5.73
C ILE A 27 -12.60 7.10 -5.51
N ASP A 28 -13.17 7.10 -4.31
CA ASP A 28 -14.31 7.95 -3.99
C ASP A 28 -13.97 9.44 -4.03
N VAL A 29 -12.78 9.83 -3.56
CA VAL A 29 -12.27 11.20 -3.66
C VAL A 29 -12.14 11.64 -5.11
N VAL A 30 -11.49 10.83 -5.96
CA VAL A 30 -11.32 11.11 -7.39
C VAL A 30 -12.68 11.24 -8.06
N ARG A 31 -13.60 10.31 -7.82
CA ARG A 31 -14.95 10.33 -8.37
C ARG A 31 -15.69 11.63 -8.01
N ARG A 32 -15.56 12.12 -6.78
CA ARG A 32 -16.17 13.39 -6.34
C ARG A 32 -15.56 14.59 -7.06
N LEU A 33 -14.24 14.62 -7.20
CA LEU A 33 -13.54 15.67 -7.95
C LEU A 33 -13.97 15.70 -9.43
N GLU A 34 -14.08 14.52 -10.06
CA GLU A 34 -14.50 14.37 -11.47
C GLU A 34 -15.98 14.73 -11.68
N THR A 35 -16.84 14.44 -10.70
CA THR A 35 -18.26 14.83 -10.75
C THR A 35 -18.41 16.35 -10.74
N GLY A 36 -17.51 17.06 -10.06
CA GLY A 36 -17.62 18.49 -9.83
C GLY A 36 -18.84 18.85 -8.97
N GLY A 37 -19.32 20.09 -9.09
CA GLY A 37 -20.45 20.59 -8.30
C GLY A 37 -20.11 20.93 -6.84
N THR A 38 -18.83 20.89 -6.48
CA THR A 38 -18.27 21.32 -5.19
C THR A 38 -17.75 22.75 -5.26
N THR A 39 -17.65 23.42 -4.11
CA THR A 39 -16.96 24.71 -4.04
C THR A 39 -15.45 24.55 -4.25
N LEU A 40 -14.74 25.66 -4.42
CA LEU A 40 -13.28 25.63 -4.53
C LEU A 40 -12.63 25.06 -3.26
N GLU A 41 -13.07 25.50 -2.08
CA GLU A 41 -12.57 25.03 -0.80
C GLU A 41 -12.81 23.53 -0.61
N GLU A 42 -13.98 23.03 -0.98
CA GLU A 42 -14.28 21.60 -0.94
C GLU A 42 -13.41 20.80 -1.92
N SER A 43 -13.17 21.35 -3.11
CA SER A 43 -12.32 20.73 -4.13
C SER A 43 -10.85 20.65 -3.68
N LEU A 44 -10.36 21.69 -2.99
CA LEU A 44 -9.02 21.70 -2.38
C LEU A 44 -8.92 20.67 -1.26
N ALA A 45 -9.91 20.61 -0.36
CA ALA A 45 -9.93 19.62 0.72
C ALA A 45 -9.96 18.17 0.19
N LEU A 46 -10.72 17.92 -0.88
CA LEU A 46 -10.73 16.63 -1.57
C LEU A 46 -9.37 16.30 -2.19
N TRP A 47 -8.74 17.26 -2.86
CA TRP A 47 -7.41 17.07 -3.43
C TRP A 47 -6.37 16.74 -2.36
N GLU A 48 -6.31 17.50 -1.27
CA GLU A 48 -5.38 17.23 -0.15
C GLU A 48 -5.60 15.85 0.46
N ARG A 49 -6.87 15.44 0.63
CA ARG A 49 -7.19 14.08 1.09
C ARG A 49 -6.70 13.02 0.11
N GLY A 50 -6.90 13.24 -1.19
CA GLY A 50 -6.41 12.35 -2.25
C GLY A 50 -4.90 12.18 -2.22
N GLU A 51 -4.16 13.26 -2.03
CA GLU A 51 -2.69 13.24 -1.90
C GLU A 51 -2.23 12.42 -0.68
N GLU A 52 -2.89 12.57 0.47
CA GLU A 52 -2.56 11.78 1.66
C GLU A 52 -2.86 10.29 1.47
N LEU A 53 -3.98 9.94 0.84
CA LEU A 53 -4.33 8.55 0.52
C LEU A 53 -3.36 7.94 -0.49
N ALA A 54 -2.92 8.70 -1.50
CA ALA A 54 -1.92 8.26 -2.45
C ALA A 54 -0.57 7.97 -1.77
N LYS A 55 -0.14 8.80 -0.82
CA LYS A 55 1.06 8.56 0.00
C LYS A 55 0.92 7.28 0.83
N VAL A 56 -0.24 7.03 1.43
CA VAL A 56 -0.51 5.78 2.17
C VAL A 56 -0.38 4.57 1.24
N CYS A 57 -1.05 4.60 0.08
CA CYS A 57 -0.99 3.52 -0.90
C CYS A 57 0.43 3.25 -1.37
N ARG A 58 1.21 4.30 -1.64
CA ARG A 58 2.62 4.19 -2.05
C ARG A 58 3.45 3.49 -0.98
N ARG A 59 3.33 3.89 0.29
CA ARG A 59 4.08 3.25 1.40
C ARG A 59 3.81 1.75 1.50
N TRP A 60 2.56 1.33 1.31
CA TRP A 60 2.20 -0.10 1.30
C TRP A 60 2.86 -0.85 0.16
N LEU A 61 2.81 -0.29 -1.07
CA LEU A 61 3.39 -0.91 -2.25
C LEU A 61 4.93 -0.98 -2.17
N ASP A 62 5.57 0.09 -1.70
CA ASP A 62 7.02 0.14 -1.53
C ASP A 62 7.49 -0.89 -0.49
N GLY A 63 6.77 -1.00 0.63
CA GLY A 63 7.04 -2.02 1.65
C GLY A 63 6.85 -3.45 1.13
N ALA A 64 5.83 -3.70 0.31
CA ALA A 64 5.65 -5.00 -0.35
C ALA A 64 6.79 -5.29 -1.32
N ARG A 65 7.20 -4.30 -2.10
CA ARG A 65 8.31 -4.43 -3.04
C ARG A 65 9.63 -4.77 -2.33
N ALA A 66 9.95 -4.06 -1.25
CA ALA A 66 11.15 -4.32 -0.46
C ALA A 66 11.22 -5.76 0.09
N ARG A 67 10.09 -6.32 0.53
CA ARG A 67 10.03 -7.72 0.99
C ARG A 67 10.29 -8.72 -0.14
N LEU A 68 9.78 -8.45 -1.34
CA LEU A 68 10.03 -9.29 -2.51
C LEU A 68 11.51 -9.23 -2.90
N ASP A 69 12.07 -8.02 -2.97
CA ASP A 69 13.48 -7.83 -3.33
C ASP A 69 14.41 -8.51 -2.29
N ALA A 70 14.10 -8.43 -0.99
CA ALA A 70 14.85 -9.15 0.05
C ALA A 70 14.77 -10.67 -0.09
N SER A 71 13.61 -11.22 -0.46
CA SER A 71 13.43 -12.66 -0.66
C SER A 71 14.18 -13.19 -1.89
N LEU A 72 14.35 -12.35 -2.91
CA LEU A 72 15.10 -12.69 -4.13
C LEU A 72 16.61 -12.56 -3.95
N ALA A 73 17.06 -11.70 -3.03
CA ALA A 73 18.47 -11.44 -2.75
C ALA A 73 19.10 -12.44 -1.76
N ASP A 74 18.34 -13.41 -1.24
CA ASP A 74 18.84 -14.49 -0.40
C ASP A 74 19.24 -15.70 -1.28
N PRO A 75 20.50 -15.80 -1.76
CA PRO A 75 20.95 -16.99 -2.46
C PRO A 75 20.92 -18.15 -1.47
N ALA A 76 20.07 -19.14 -1.74
CA ALA A 76 20.14 -20.43 -1.05
C ALA A 76 21.62 -20.89 -0.98
N PRO A 77 22.11 -21.38 0.17
CA PRO A 77 23.50 -21.79 0.29
C PRO A 77 23.80 -22.81 -0.79
N SER A 78 24.70 -22.46 -1.70
CA SER A 78 25.21 -23.36 -2.74
C SER A 78 25.71 -24.61 -2.03
N SER A 79 24.95 -25.69 -2.17
CA SER A 79 25.28 -26.96 -1.54
C SER A 79 26.49 -27.57 -2.26
N GLY A 80 27.62 -27.54 -1.58
CA GLY A 80 28.68 -28.55 -1.69
C GLY A 80 29.93 -28.14 -2.45
N PRO A 81 31.14 -28.31 -1.86
CA PRO A 81 32.37 -28.31 -2.62
C PRO A 81 32.38 -29.56 -3.52
N ASP A 82 32.58 -29.35 -4.83
CA ASP A 82 32.94 -30.42 -5.76
C ASP A 82 34.35 -30.93 -5.43
N ASP A 83 34.45 -31.82 -4.43
CA ASP A 83 35.59 -32.71 -4.26
C ASP A 83 35.38 -33.92 -5.18
N ARG A 84 35.92 -33.85 -6.40
CA ARG A 84 36.18 -35.03 -7.23
C ARG A 84 37.68 -35.08 -7.46
N GLY A 85 38.31 -36.05 -6.81
CA GLY A 85 39.74 -36.34 -6.87
C GLY A 85 40.24 -36.90 -8.20
#